data_AF-A0A960DVR0-F1
#
_entry.id   AF-A0A960DVR0-F1
#
_cell.length_a   1.000
_cell.length_b   1.000
_cell.length_c   1.000
_cell.angle_alpha   90.00
_cell.angle_beta   90.00
_cell.angle_gamma   90.00
#
_symmetry.space_group_name_H-M   'P 1'
#
loop_
_entity.id
_entity.type
_entity.pdbx_description
1 polymer ?
#
loop_
_entity_poly.entity_id
_entity_poly.type
_entity_poly.pdbx_seq_one_letter_code
_entity_poly.pdbx_strand_id
1 'polypeptide(L)'
;MTWPTTAVPVLPVSDLARAMAWYQRLGFELVAEHPGYAIVELDGAELHLNELHDLPGPQQTWSGVYLHVADADDLFARWTALGARAIAPPADQPYGLREFATEDLDGNLWRVGSPLVPLVPLGSEDHDPADHDPADAEPGTEGGHGRPPSVPGSDERAEAAVPTDGSAGTGLESWLPVVAERAACAGCGFEPRSLPARALGAEVRDEAHALGQLLLDADDDAVRVRGADGSWSALEYGVHVRDLLTVFAERIVRTLAEHDPELGWWDHEAAIDDGMANESDVAAVVDDLGRNAGKLSEALRLVGDDDWDRSATRRDGERFTIELMARFVLHEVVHHAADARAALRRARG
;
A
#
# COMPACT_ATOMS: atom_id res chain seq x y z
N MET A 1 -34.06 2.75 14.60
CA MET A 1 -33.05 1.71 14.25
C MET A 1 -31.71 2.33 14.54
N THR A 2 -30.97 1.78 15.49
CA THR A 2 -29.57 2.15 15.73
C THR A 2 -28.71 1.36 14.76
N TRP A 3 -27.76 2.03 14.12
CA TRP A 3 -26.78 1.41 13.23
C TRP A 3 -25.62 0.82 14.04
N PRO A 4 -24.88 -0.17 13.50
CA PRO A 4 -23.69 -0.69 14.16
C PRO A 4 -22.66 0.42 14.37
N THR A 5 -21.96 0.38 15.50
CA THR A 5 -20.95 1.37 15.90
C THR A 5 -19.52 0.84 15.86
N THR A 6 -19.35 -0.46 15.64
CA THR A 6 -18.05 -1.14 15.59
C THR A 6 -18.07 -2.21 14.50
N ALA A 7 -16.89 -2.53 13.98
CA ALA A 7 -16.65 -3.68 13.12
C ALA A 7 -15.53 -4.50 13.74
N VAL A 8 -15.71 -5.82 13.83
CA VAL A 8 -14.74 -6.73 14.43
C VAL A 8 -14.28 -7.71 13.35
N PRO A 9 -12.99 -7.67 12.94
CA PRO A 9 -12.46 -8.58 11.94
C PRO A 9 -12.40 -10.02 12.50
N VAL A 10 -12.63 -10.99 11.62
CA VAL A 10 -12.44 -12.41 11.90
C VAL A 10 -11.30 -12.91 11.02
N LEU A 11 -10.15 -13.20 11.63
CA LEU A 11 -8.95 -13.64 10.94
C LEU A 11 -8.88 -15.17 10.91
N PRO A 12 -8.65 -15.78 9.74
CA PRO A 12 -8.44 -17.21 9.65
C PRO A 12 -7.04 -17.60 10.15
N VAL A 13 -6.96 -18.69 10.90
CA VAL A 13 -5.70 -19.27 11.39
C VAL A 13 -5.68 -20.77 11.16
N SER A 14 -4.53 -21.35 10.80
CA SER A 14 -4.47 -22.80 10.50
C SER A 14 -4.42 -23.69 11.76
N ASP A 15 -3.94 -23.12 12.87
CA ASP A 15 -3.84 -23.76 14.18
C ASP A 15 -4.11 -22.69 15.25
N LEU A 16 -5.24 -22.83 15.96
CA LEU A 16 -5.69 -21.81 16.91
C LEU A 16 -4.76 -21.68 18.10
N ALA A 17 -4.21 -22.80 18.60
CA ALA A 17 -3.33 -22.78 19.77
C ALA A 17 -2.01 -22.08 19.46
N ARG A 18 -1.42 -22.36 18.29
CA ARG A 18 -0.21 -21.69 17.78
C ARG A 18 -0.45 -20.21 17.55
N ALA A 19 -1.56 -19.86 16.90
CA ALA A 19 -1.92 -18.47 16.68
C ALA A 19 -2.13 -17.75 18.01
N MET A 20 -2.87 -18.34 18.95
CA MET A 20 -3.13 -17.70 20.23
C MET A 20 -1.86 -17.41 21.03
N ALA A 21 -0.92 -18.36 21.07
CA ALA A 21 0.38 -18.15 21.70
C ALA A 21 1.16 -16.99 21.03
N TRP A 22 1.02 -16.80 19.72
CA TRP A 22 1.64 -15.69 19.00
C TRP A 22 0.98 -14.35 19.31
N TYR A 23 -0.34 -14.27 19.22
CA TYR A 23 -1.09 -13.05 19.48
C TYR A 23 -0.91 -12.57 20.94
N GLN A 24 -0.89 -13.49 21.90
CA GLN A 24 -0.57 -13.15 23.29
C GLN A 24 0.84 -12.56 23.45
N ARG A 25 1.83 -13.06 22.70
CA ARG A 25 3.18 -12.47 22.70
C ARG A 25 3.19 -11.07 22.11
N LEU A 26 2.36 -10.80 21.10
CA LEU A 26 2.20 -9.46 20.50
C LEU A 26 1.45 -8.47 21.42
N GLY A 27 0.91 -8.93 22.54
CA GLY A 27 0.22 -8.12 23.55
C GLY A 27 -1.30 -8.28 23.58
N PHE A 28 -1.87 -9.14 22.73
CA PHE A 28 -3.31 -9.40 22.76
C PHE A 28 -3.73 -10.18 24.01
N GLU A 29 -4.80 -9.74 24.65
CA GLU A 29 -5.43 -10.43 25.76
C GLU A 29 -6.55 -11.35 25.27
N LEU A 30 -6.67 -12.53 25.88
CA LEU A 30 -7.76 -13.47 25.58
C LEU A 30 -9.04 -13.01 26.28
N VAL A 31 -10.09 -12.76 25.50
CA VAL A 31 -11.42 -12.39 26.01
C VAL A 31 -12.31 -13.61 26.17
N ALA A 32 -12.36 -14.48 25.15
CA ALA A 32 -13.13 -15.71 25.16
C ALA A 32 -12.54 -16.76 24.22
N GLU A 33 -12.72 -18.04 24.55
CA GLU A 33 -12.27 -19.17 23.73
C GLU A 33 -13.38 -20.22 23.59
N HIS A 34 -13.52 -20.74 22.38
CA HIS A 34 -14.43 -21.81 21.99
C HIS A 34 -13.70 -22.81 21.10
N PRO A 35 -14.24 -24.03 20.88
CA PRO A 35 -13.65 -24.98 19.94
C PRO A 35 -13.48 -24.35 18.54
N GLY A 36 -12.23 -24.18 18.10
CA GLY A 36 -11.87 -23.60 16.80
C GLY A 36 -12.09 -22.08 16.68
N TYR A 37 -12.32 -21.36 17.79
CA TYR A 37 -12.56 -19.92 17.75
C TYR A 37 -12.05 -19.20 19.00
N ALA A 38 -11.44 -18.03 18.84
CA ALA A 38 -11.04 -17.19 19.97
C ALA A 38 -11.40 -15.72 19.72
N ILE A 39 -11.64 -14.99 20.80
CA ILE A 39 -11.84 -13.54 20.82
C ILE A 39 -10.67 -12.95 21.60
N VAL A 40 -9.97 -12.00 20.99
CA VAL A 40 -8.80 -11.34 21.55
C VAL A 40 -8.96 -9.82 21.49
N GLU A 41 -8.29 -9.12 22.38
CA GLU A 41 -8.31 -7.66 22.43
C GLU A 41 -6.90 -7.08 22.58
N LEU A 42 -6.63 -5.96 21.93
CA LEU A 42 -5.43 -5.14 22.16
C LEU A 42 -5.87 -3.69 22.36
N ASP A 43 -5.69 -3.16 23.57
CA ASP A 43 -6.00 -1.76 23.93
C ASP A 43 -7.41 -1.32 23.46
N GLY A 44 -8.42 -2.19 23.63
CA GLY A 44 -9.81 -1.93 23.22
C GLY A 44 -10.15 -2.28 21.76
N ALA A 45 -9.18 -2.71 20.95
CA ALA A 45 -9.43 -3.26 19.62
C ALA A 45 -9.71 -4.76 19.70
N GLU A 46 -10.96 -5.16 19.50
CA GLU A 46 -11.39 -6.56 19.47
C GLU A 46 -11.12 -7.20 18.10
N LEU A 47 -10.62 -8.44 18.09
CA LEU A 47 -10.52 -9.29 16.90
C LEU A 47 -10.92 -10.72 17.24
N HIS A 48 -11.40 -11.45 16.24
CA HIS A 48 -11.70 -12.86 16.37
C HIS A 48 -10.72 -13.69 15.53
N LEU A 49 -10.34 -14.85 16.05
CA LEU A 49 -9.54 -15.86 15.35
C LEU A 49 -10.42 -17.07 15.08
N ASN A 50 -10.47 -17.52 13.83
CA ASN A 50 -11.25 -18.66 13.40
C ASN A 50 -10.34 -19.74 12.80
N GLU A 51 -10.33 -20.93 13.40
CA GLU A 51 -9.49 -22.04 12.97
C GLU A 51 -10.01 -22.67 11.69
N LEU A 52 -9.15 -22.75 10.68
CA LEU A 52 -9.42 -23.40 9.40
C LEU A 52 -8.26 -24.35 9.08
N HIS A 53 -8.44 -25.65 9.34
CA HIS A 53 -7.36 -26.63 9.13
C HIS A 53 -6.88 -26.73 7.68
N ASP A 54 -7.76 -26.45 6.71
CA ASP A 54 -7.45 -26.43 5.28
C ASP A 54 -7.13 -25.01 4.78
N LEU A 55 -6.69 -24.12 5.67
CA LEU A 55 -6.24 -22.79 5.28
C LEU A 55 -5.10 -22.93 4.26
N PRO A 56 -5.16 -22.26 3.10
CA PRO A 56 -4.02 -22.15 2.21
C PRO A 56 -2.79 -21.68 3.00
N GLY A 57 -1.59 -22.15 2.62
CA GLY A 57 -0.38 -21.71 3.31
C GLY A 57 -0.29 -20.18 3.39
N PRO A 58 0.47 -19.60 4.34
CA PRO A 58 0.50 -18.14 4.60
C PRO A 58 0.68 -17.27 3.36
N GLN A 59 1.30 -17.85 2.34
CA GLN A 59 1.55 -17.26 1.04
C GLN A 59 0.28 -16.95 0.21
N GLN A 60 -0.86 -17.54 0.57
CA GLN A 60 -2.11 -17.49 -0.17
C GLN A 60 -3.28 -16.96 0.68
N THR A 61 -3.01 -16.42 1.87
CA THR A 61 -4.01 -15.76 2.71
C THR A 61 -4.25 -14.32 2.24
N TRP A 62 -5.52 -13.92 2.20
CA TRP A 62 -5.99 -12.62 1.69
C TRP A 62 -6.60 -11.74 2.77
N SER A 63 -6.67 -12.25 3.99
CA SER A 63 -7.27 -11.54 5.09
C SER A 63 -6.29 -10.48 5.59
N GLY A 64 -6.84 -9.33 5.97
CA GLY A 64 -6.05 -8.28 6.58
C GLY A 64 -6.90 -7.40 7.47
N VAL A 65 -6.22 -6.68 8.35
CA VAL A 65 -6.81 -5.74 9.28
C VAL A 65 -5.99 -4.46 9.27
N TYR A 66 -6.69 -3.33 9.40
CA TYR A 66 -6.08 -2.05 9.66
C TYR A 66 -6.30 -1.69 11.14
N LEU A 67 -5.21 -1.50 11.90
CA LEU A 67 -5.27 -1.01 13.27
C LEU A 67 -4.93 0.48 13.33
N HIS A 68 -5.80 1.24 13.98
CA HIS A 68 -5.46 2.58 14.43
C HIS A 68 -4.85 2.52 15.83
N VAL A 69 -3.67 3.10 15.99
CA VAL A 69 -2.94 3.13 17.25
C VAL A 69 -2.46 4.54 17.57
N ALA A 70 -2.08 4.78 18.82
CA ALA A 70 -1.54 6.06 19.24
C ALA A 70 -0.14 6.33 18.64
N ASP A 71 0.68 5.29 18.52
CA ASP A 71 2.08 5.38 18.06
C ASP A 71 2.43 4.12 17.26
N ALA A 72 2.56 4.27 15.93
CA ALA A 72 2.89 3.17 15.03
C ALA A 72 4.36 2.73 15.13
N ASP A 73 5.29 3.64 15.46
CA ASP A 73 6.71 3.30 15.60
C ASP A 73 6.97 2.42 16.82
N ASP A 74 6.35 2.77 17.95
CA ASP A 74 6.47 2.00 19.19
C ASP A 74 5.93 0.57 19.02
N LEU A 75 4.75 0.42 18.41
CA LEU A 75 4.20 -0.92 18.15
C LEU A 75 5.07 -1.71 17.16
N PHE A 76 5.55 -1.07 16.09
CA PHE A 76 6.45 -1.69 15.13
C PHE A 76 7.73 -2.20 15.79
N ALA A 77 8.37 -1.38 16.62
CA ALA A 77 9.60 -1.74 17.32
C ALA A 77 9.38 -2.94 18.26
N ARG A 78 8.25 -2.95 19.01
CA ARG A 78 7.89 -4.06 19.89
C ARG A 78 7.65 -5.36 19.13
N TRP A 79 6.84 -5.32 18.08
CA TRP A 79 6.52 -6.51 17.29
C TRP A 79 7.73 -7.05 16.53
N THR A 80 8.55 -6.18 15.95
CA THR A 80 9.80 -6.57 15.29
C THR A 80 10.77 -7.24 16.26
N ALA A 81 10.91 -6.71 17.49
CA ALA A 81 11.74 -7.33 18.52
C ALA A 81 11.26 -8.73 18.95
N LEU A 82 9.99 -9.06 18.74
CA LEU A 82 9.39 -10.38 19.00
C LEU A 82 9.55 -11.34 17.80
N GLY A 83 10.09 -10.87 16.69
CA GLY A 83 10.28 -11.62 15.45
C GLY A 83 9.11 -11.55 14.48
N ALA A 84 8.22 -10.54 14.61
CA ALA A 84 7.19 -10.30 13.61
C ALA A 84 7.85 -9.91 12.28
N ARG A 85 7.30 -10.40 11.17
CA ARG A 85 7.83 -10.14 9.85
C ARG A 85 7.51 -8.70 9.43
N ALA A 86 8.51 -7.85 9.26
CA ALA A 86 8.31 -6.54 8.65
C ALA A 86 8.01 -6.71 7.14
N ILE A 87 6.85 -6.22 6.70
CA ILE A 87 6.50 -6.12 5.28
C ILE A 87 6.86 -4.73 4.75
N ALA A 88 6.54 -3.70 5.52
CA ALA A 88 6.97 -2.32 5.28
C ALA A 88 7.25 -1.63 6.64
N PRO A 89 8.35 -0.88 6.80
CA PRO A 89 8.64 -0.14 8.02
C PRO A 89 7.72 1.08 8.19
N PRO A 90 7.70 1.71 9.39
CA PRO A 90 6.92 2.93 9.62
C PRO A 90 7.33 4.09 8.72
N ALA A 91 6.40 4.59 7.92
CA ALA A 91 6.59 5.71 7.00
C ALA A 91 5.40 6.68 7.05
N ASP A 92 5.71 7.97 6.87
CA ASP A 92 4.71 9.03 6.79
C ASP A 92 3.95 8.92 5.47
N GLN A 93 2.63 8.96 5.55
CA GLN A 93 1.72 8.84 4.42
C GLN A 93 1.12 10.20 4.06
N PRO A 94 0.89 10.48 2.77
CA PRO A 94 0.38 11.78 2.31
C PRO A 94 -1.02 12.11 2.84
N TYR A 95 -1.75 11.12 3.34
CA TYR A 95 -3.06 11.26 3.97
C TYR A 95 -3.01 11.42 5.50
N GLY A 96 -1.84 11.78 6.05
CA GLY A 96 -1.72 12.27 7.43
C GLY A 96 -1.48 11.19 8.49
N LEU A 97 -1.12 9.98 8.09
CA LEU A 97 -0.85 8.85 8.99
C LEU A 97 0.62 8.43 8.90
N ARG A 98 1.19 7.95 10.00
CA ARG A 98 2.43 7.18 10.02
C ARG A 98 2.06 5.71 10.05
N GLU A 99 2.46 4.95 9.04
CA GLU A 99 2.01 3.57 8.84
C GLU A 99 3.13 2.57 8.64
N PHE A 100 2.94 1.34 9.13
CA PHE A 100 3.76 0.17 8.78
C PHE A 100 2.89 -1.02 8.40
N ALA A 101 3.52 -2.06 7.82
CA ALA A 101 2.87 -3.32 7.51
C ALA A 101 3.63 -4.54 8.05
N THR A 102 2.91 -5.54 8.56
CA THR A 102 3.45 -6.83 9.02
C THR A 102 2.50 -7.98 8.67
N GLU A 103 2.93 -9.22 8.86
CA GLU A 103 2.10 -10.42 8.71
C GLU A 103 2.17 -11.27 9.98
N ASP A 104 1.06 -11.94 10.31
CA ASP A 104 1.07 -12.98 11.34
C ASP A 104 1.59 -14.33 10.81
N LEU A 105 1.56 -15.36 11.67
CA LEU A 105 2.08 -16.69 11.34
C LEU A 105 1.26 -17.44 10.27
N ASP A 106 0.09 -16.94 9.91
CA ASP A 106 -0.83 -17.49 8.91
C ASP A 106 -0.98 -16.57 7.68
N GLY A 107 -0.16 -15.51 7.59
CA GLY A 107 -0.11 -14.61 6.45
C GLY A 107 -1.24 -13.58 6.42
N ASN A 108 -1.94 -13.37 7.54
CA ASN A 108 -2.89 -12.27 7.65
C ASN A 108 -2.12 -10.94 7.65
N LEU A 109 -2.50 -10.02 6.78
CA LEU A 109 -1.86 -8.71 6.65
C LEU A 109 -2.32 -7.77 7.77
N TRP A 110 -1.36 -7.15 8.45
CA TRP A 110 -1.60 -6.09 9.41
C TRP A 110 -1.08 -4.79 8.84
N ARG A 111 -1.97 -3.82 8.61
CA ARG A 111 -1.60 -2.42 8.43
C ARG A 111 -1.87 -1.69 9.74
N VAL A 112 -0.92 -0.89 10.18
CA VAL A 112 -1.04 -0.18 11.46
C VAL A 112 -0.71 1.27 11.22
N GLY A 113 -1.58 2.17 11.67
CA GLY A 113 -1.38 3.61 11.49
C GLY A 113 -1.66 4.43 12.74
N SER A 114 -0.82 5.45 12.95
CA SER A 114 -1.04 6.51 13.93
C SER A 114 -1.10 7.87 13.24
N PRO A 115 -1.86 8.87 13.74
CA PRO A 115 -1.86 10.22 13.18
C PRO A 115 -0.48 10.88 13.21
N LEU A 116 -0.06 11.57 12.14
CA LEU A 116 1.18 12.39 12.12
C LEU A 116 1.08 13.61 13.04
N VAL A 117 -0.14 14.11 13.21
CA VAL A 117 -0.49 15.14 14.19
C VAL A 117 -1.44 14.49 15.18
N PRO A 118 -1.16 14.51 16.49
CA PRO A 118 -2.07 13.95 17.48
C PRO A 118 -3.48 14.51 17.27
N LEU A 119 -4.47 13.64 17.13
CA LEU A 119 -5.87 14.05 17.17
C LEU A 119 -6.09 14.66 18.56
N VAL A 120 -6.19 15.99 18.62
CA VAL A 120 -6.80 16.64 19.79
C VAL A 120 -8.21 16.06 19.85
N PRO A 121 -8.60 15.38 20.95
CA PRO A 121 -9.96 14.93 21.09
C PRO A 121 -10.86 16.14 20.86
N LEU A 122 -11.91 16.01 20.05
CA LEU A 122 -12.99 16.98 20.03
C LEU A 122 -13.62 16.96 21.43
N GLY A 123 -13.01 17.71 22.35
CA GLY A 123 -13.52 17.93 23.68
C GLY A 123 -14.86 18.62 23.52
N SER A 124 -15.86 18.03 24.17
CA SER A 124 -17.15 18.65 24.42
C SER A 124 -16.94 20.11 24.84
N GLU A 125 -17.26 21.05 23.96
CA GLU A 125 -17.55 22.40 24.38
C GLU A 125 -18.83 22.31 25.23
N ASP A 126 -18.64 22.21 26.54
CA ASP A 126 -19.68 22.49 27.51
C ASP A 126 -20.16 23.92 27.24
N HIS A 127 -21.26 24.03 26.50
CA HIS A 127 -21.99 25.27 26.33
C HIS A 127 -22.65 25.62 27.66
N ASP A 128 -21.97 26.44 28.47
CA ASP A 128 -22.56 27.07 29.65
C ASP A 128 -23.60 28.10 29.20
N PRO A 129 -24.92 27.90 29.42
CA PRO A 129 -25.97 28.74 28.85
C PRO A 129 -26.30 29.92 29.77
N ALA A 130 -25.27 30.58 30.32
CA ALA A 130 -25.44 31.71 31.23
C ALA A 130 -24.39 32.79 30.96
N ASP A 131 -24.55 33.52 29.86
CA ASP A 131 -24.25 34.96 29.81
C ASP A 131 -24.85 35.56 28.52
N HIS A 132 -26.16 35.78 28.58
CA HIS A 132 -26.83 36.77 27.74
C HIS A 132 -27.01 38.04 28.57
N ASP A 133 -26.28 39.10 28.21
CA ASP A 133 -26.68 40.46 28.52
C ASP A 133 -26.72 41.29 27.22
N PRO A 134 -27.90 41.70 26.73
CA PRO A 134 -28.04 42.52 25.54
C PRO A 134 -28.30 43.97 25.95
N ALA A 135 -27.25 44.78 26.08
CA ALA A 135 -27.38 46.23 26.17
C ALA A 135 -26.09 46.93 25.73
N ASP A 136 -26.08 47.40 24.49
CA ASP A 136 -25.78 48.80 24.14
C ASP A 136 -25.39 48.90 22.66
N ALA A 137 -26.36 49.34 21.86
CA ALA A 137 -26.16 49.82 20.51
C ALA A 137 -26.25 51.35 20.54
N GLU A 138 -25.30 52.05 19.92
CA GLU A 138 -25.44 53.38 19.29
C GLU A 138 -24.15 53.64 18.44
N PRO A 139 -24.17 54.56 17.45
CA PRO A 139 -23.78 54.23 16.08
C PRO A 139 -22.70 55.14 15.46
N GLY A 140 -22.13 54.68 14.33
CA GLY A 140 -21.53 55.52 13.29
C GLY A 140 -20.00 55.55 13.25
N THR A 141 -19.40 55.09 12.15
CA THR A 141 -18.82 55.96 11.09
C THR A 141 -18.13 55.12 10.01
N GLU A 142 -18.15 55.65 8.79
CA GLU A 142 -17.76 55.05 7.51
C GLU A 142 -16.26 54.78 7.37
N GLY A 143 -15.92 53.84 6.46
CA GLY A 143 -14.79 54.02 5.54
C GLY A 143 -13.53 53.22 5.84
N GLY A 144 -13.47 51.99 5.33
CA GLY A 144 -12.22 51.24 5.25
C GLY A 144 -12.41 49.87 4.58
N HIS A 145 -12.35 49.82 3.25
CA HIS A 145 -12.15 48.55 2.53
C HIS A 145 -10.73 48.04 2.82
N GLY A 146 -10.55 47.41 3.97
CA GLY A 146 -9.40 46.59 4.31
C GLY A 146 -9.60 45.19 3.77
N ARG A 147 -8.97 44.89 2.64
CA ARG A 147 -8.75 43.55 2.11
C ARG A 147 -8.21 42.65 3.24
N PRO A 148 -8.75 41.45 3.49
CA PRO A 148 -8.13 40.50 4.42
C PRO A 148 -6.69 40.24 3.95
N PRO A 149 -5.73 40.04 4.88
CA PRO A 149 -4.34 39.83 4.51
C PRO A 149 -4.26 38.71 3.48
N SER A 150 -3.76 39.05 2.30
CA SER A 150 -3.40 38.08 1.28
C SER A 150 -2.49 37.06 1.96
N VAL A 151 -2.92 35.80 1.97
CA VAL A 151 -1.98 34.67 2.13
C VAL A 151 -0.84 34.97 1.14
N PRO A 152 0.43 34.97 1.58
CA PRO A 152 1.54 35.10 0.65
C PRO A 152 1.32 34.08 -0.44
N GLY A 153 1.38 34.55 -1.69
CA GLY A 153 1.14 33.72 -2.86
C GLY A 153 1.87 32.40 -2.71
N SER A 154 1.21 31.35 -3.16
CA SER A 154 1.83 30.12 -3.60
C SER A 154 2.78 30.45 -4.77
N ASP A 155 3.82 31.24 -4.50
CA ASP A 155 4.93 31.45 -5.39
C ASP A 155 5.79 30.20 -5.26
N GLU A 156 5.66 29.36 -6.29
CA GLU A 156 6.79 28.69 -6.89
C GLU A 156 7.71 27.96 -5.90
N ARG A 157 7.13 27.08 -5.07
CA ARG A 157 7.80 25.79 -4.93
C ARG A 157 7.70 25.16 -6.29
N ALA A 158 8.75 25.36 -7.08
CA ALA A 158 8.98 24.64 -8.32
C ALA A 158 8.45 23.21 -8.14
N GLU A 159 7.64 22.76 -9.09
CA GLU A 159 7.43 21.34 -9.33
C GLU A 159 8.83 20.72 -9.32
N ALA A 160 9.25 20.20 -8.18
CA ALA A 160 10.48 19.45 -8.09
C ALA A 160 10.22 18.30 -9.05
N ALA A 161 11.01 18.25 -10.13
CA ALA A 161 10.88 17.23 -11.15
C ALA A 161 10.69 15.91 -10.43
N VAL A 162 9.55 15.27 -10.65
CA VAL A 162 9.22 13.98 -10.01
C VAL A 162 10.40 13.08 -10.35
N PRO A 163 11.23 12.71 -9.36
CA PRO A 163 12.35 11.85 -9.66
C PRO A 163 11.75 10.56 -10.19
N THR A 164 12.31 10.12 -11.31
CA THR A 164 12.02 8.82 -11.87
C THR A 164 13.16 7.93 -11.44
N ASP A 165 12.90 6.64 -11.31
CA ASP A 165 13.84 5.51 -11.14
C ASP A 165 14.96 5.43 -12.21
N GLY A 166 15.11 6.46 -13.04
CA GLY A 166 16.04 6.60 -14.15
C GLY A 166 15.62 5.84 -15.40
N SER A 167 14.49 5.13 -15.39
CA SER A 167 14.10 4.29 -16.51
C SER A 167 13.28 5.07 -17.54
N ALA A 168 13.53 4.79 -18.83
CA ALA A 168 12.85 5.47 -19.92
C ALA A 168 11.41 4.94 -20.06
N GLY A 169 10.39 5.72 -19.69
CA GLY A 169 8.97 5.37 -19.87
C GLY A 169 8.12 5.31 -18.59
N THR A 170 8.69 5.62 -17.42
CA THR A 170 8.02 5.59 -16.10
C THR A 170 7.63 6.96 -15.56
N GLY A 171 8.09 8.06 -16.18
CA GLY A 171 7.69 9.42 -15.83
C GLY A 171 6.20 9.67 -16.05
N LEU A 172 5.62 10.61 -15.29
CA LEU A 172 4.20 10.98 -15.34
C LEU A 172 3.67 11.35 -16.73
N GLU A 173 4.54 11.87 -17.59
CA GLU A 173 4.22 12.23 -18.98
C GLU A 173 4.32 11.04 -19.96
N SER A 174 4.81 9.87 -19.51
CA SER A 174 5.20 8.75 -20.40
C SER A 174 4.44 7.43 -20.21
N TRP A 175 3.88 7.14 -19.02
CA TRP A 175 3.12 5.89 -18.83
C TRP A 175 1.63 6.01 -19.22
N LEU A 176 1.02 7.19 -19.08
CA LEU A 176 -0.39 7.43 -19.41
C LEU A 176 -0.71 7.10 -20.88
N PRO A 177 0.08 7.57 -21.88
CA PRO A 177 -0.14 7.18 -23.28
C PRO A 177 0.09 5.67 -23.52
N VAL A 178 1.05 5.05 -22.82
CA VAL A 178 1.27 3.59 -22.92
C VAL A 178 0.02 2.85 -22.45
N VAL A 179 -0.56 3.20 -21.30
CA VAL A 179 -1.67 2.43 -20.71
C VAL A 179 -3.03 2.86 -21.24
N ALA A 180 -3.31 4.16 -21.31
CA ALA A 180 -4.61 4.72 -21.74
C ALA A 180 -4.76 4.74 -23.27
N GLU A 181 -3.70 5.12 -23.98
CA GLU A 181 -3.70 5.11 -25.45
C GLU A 181 -3.15 3.80 -26.02
N ARG A 182 -2.80 2.84 -25.15
CA ARG A 182 -2.27 1.52 -25.54
C ARG A 182 -1.06 1.63 -26.49
N ALA A 183 -0.21 2.64 -26.30
CA ALA A 183 1.00 2.81 -27.09
C ALA A 183 2.07 1.77 -26.71
N ALA A 184 2.98 1.46 -27.64
CA ALA A 184 4.14 0.62 -27.32
C ALA A 184 5.13 1.39 -26.44
N CYS A 185 5.66 0.75 -25.41
CA CYS A 185 6.71 1.35 -24.57
C CYS A 185 8.05 1.34 -25.29
N ALA A 186 8.71 2.50 -25.37
CA ALA A 186 10.02 2.64 -26.03
C ALA A 186 11.19 2.05 -25.21
N GLY A 187 11.00 1.86 -23.89
CA GLY A 187 12.01 1.29 -22.99
C GLY A 187 12.02 -0.24 -23.02
N CYS A 188 10.88 -0.87 -22.71
CA CYS A 188 10.78 -2.32 -22.59
C CYS A 188 10.20 -3.04 -23.82
N GLY A 189 9.63 -2.29 -24.79
CA GLY A 189 8.98 -2.86 -25.97
C GLY A 189 7.61 -3.49 -25.71
N PHE A 190 7.06 -3.35 -24.50
CA PHE A 190 5.74 -3.87 -24.15
C PHE A 190 4.65 -3.20 -25.00
N GLU A 191 3.78 -4.02 -25.59
CA GLU A 191 2.64 -3.58 -26.40
C GLU A 191 1.32 -3.94 -25.71
N PRO A 192 0.67 -2.99 -25.01
CA PRO A 192 -0.53 -3.25 -24.23
C PRO A 192 -1.73 -3.75 -25.07
N ARG A 193 -1.75 -3.51 -26.38
CA ARG A 193 -2.89 -3.83 -27.26
C ARG A 193 -3.14 -5.33 -27.48
N SER A 194 -2.17 -6.19 -27.18
CA SER A 194 -2.19 -7.61 -27.59
C SER A 194 -2.96 -8.54 -26.64
N LEU A 195 -3.20 -8.13 -25.39
CA LEU A 195 -3.78 -9.01 -24.36
C LEU A 195 -5.23 -8.65 -23.98
N PRO A 196 -6.16 -9.63 -23.98
CA PRO A 196 -7.50 -9.43 -23.42
C PRO A 196 -7.41 -9.20 -21.90
N ALA A 197 -8.30 -8.38 -21.34
CA ALA A 197 -8.26 -8.00 -19.92
C ALA A 197 -8.22 -9.22 -18.98
N ARG A 198 -8.95 -10.28 -19.31
CA ARG A 198 -8.98 -11.54 -18.54
C ARG A 198 -7.65 -12.31 -18.54
N ALA A 199 -6.73 -12.04 -19.46
CA ALA A 199 -5.41 -12.67 -19.49
C ALA A 199 -4.37 -11.93 -18.64
N LEU A 200 -4.61 -10.66 -18.27
CA LEU A 200 -3.62 -9.79 -17.63
C LEU A 200 -3.09 -10.37 -16.31
N GLY A 201 -3.95 -10.95 -15.47
CA GLY A 201 -3.52 -11.54 -14.20
C GLY A 201 -2.60 -12.75 -14.36
N ALA A 202 -2.82 -13.58 -15.39
CA ALA A 202 -1.93 -14.71 -15.67
C ALA A 202 -0.57 -14.22 -16.16
N GLU A 203 -0.55 -13.24 -17.06
CA GLU A 203 0.68 -12.67 -17.59
C GLU A 203 1.53 -12.02 -16.48
N VAL A 204 0.90 -11.29 -15.55
CA VAL A 204 1.60 -10.71 -14.40
C VAL A 204 2.30 -11.79 -13.56
N ARG A 205 1.66 -12.93 -13.33
CA ARG A 205 2.29 -14.04 -12.59
C ARG A 205 3.50 -14.60 -13.32
N ASP A 206 3.37 -14.80 -14.62
CA ASP A 206 4.44 -15.39 -15.43
C ASP A 206 5.66 -14.45 -15.47
N GLU A 207 5.43 -13.15 -15.65
CA GLU A 207 6.50 -12.14 -15.67
C GLU A 207 7.12 -11.91 -14.29
N ALA A 208 6.31 -11.86 -13.21
CA ALA A 208 6.83 -11.74 -11.85
C ALA A 208 7.65 -12.98 -11.45
N HIS A 209 7.23 -14.17 -11.87
CA HIS A 209 8.00 -15.40 -11.68
C HIS A 209 9.33 -15.34 -12.47
N ALA A 210 9.31 -14.88 -13.72
CA ALA A 210 10.52 -14.73 -14.52
C ALA A 210 11.52 -13.72 -13.90
N LEU A 211 11.03 -12.61 -13.34
CA LEU A 211 11.84 -11.68 -12.55
C LEU A 211 12.41 -12.36 -11.30
N GLY A 212 11.60 -13.12 -10.56
CA GLY A 212 12.07 -13.85 -9.38
C GLY A 212 13.18 -14.84 -9.69
N GLN A 213 13.04 -15.63 -10.77
CA GLN A 213 14.07 -16.57 -11.22
C GLN A 213 15.37 -15.84 -11.62
N LEU A 214 15.24 -14.70 -12.32
CA LEU A 214 16.40 -13.88 -12.68
C LEU A 214 17.22 -13.44 -11.44
N LEU A 215 16.54 -13.10 -10.35
CA LEU A 215 17.20 -12.69 -9.10
C LEU A 215 17.86 -13.88 -8.39
N LEU A 216 17.19 -15.04 -8.33
CA LEU A 216 17.74 -16.26 -7.72
C LEU A 216 18.95 -16.83 -8.46
N ASP A 217 18.95 -16.75 -9.79
CA ASP A 217 20.03 -17.29 -10.63
C ASP A 217 21.27 -16.38 -10.66
N ALA A 218 21.13 -15.12 -10.22
CA ALA A 218 22.21 -14.16 -10.19
C ALA A 218 23.06 -14.29 -8.92
N ASP A 219 24.30 -13.79 -9.00
CA ASP A 219 25.17 -13.68 -7.83
C ASP A 219 24.62 -12.63 -6.86
N ASP A 220 24.65 -12.92 -5.56
CA ASP A 220 24.04 -12.06 -4.52
C ASP A 220 24.70 -10.66 -4.46
N ASP A 221 26.03 -10.58 -4.65
CA ASP A 221 26.69 -9.28 -4.69
C ASP A 221 26.27 -8.51 -5.95
N ALA A 222 26.08 -9.20 -7.08
CA ALA A 222 25.71 -8.58 -8.35
C ALA A 222 24.27 -8.02 -8.35
N VAL A 223 23.30 -8.69 -7.70
CA VAL A 223 21.91 -8.17 -7.65
C VAL A 223 21.82 -6.87 -6.84
N ARG A 224 22.81 -6.56 -6.00
CA ARG A 224 22.85 -5.40 -5.11
C ARG A 224 23.61 -4.19 -5.67
N VAL A 225 24.20 -4.30 -6.86
CA VAL A 225 24.96 -3.20 -7.45
C VAL A 225 24.02 -2.15 -8.06
N ARG A 226 23.97 -0.95 -7.48
CA ARG A 226 23.35 0.24 -8.10
C ARG A 226 24.18 0.77 -9.27
N GLY A 227 23.52 1.39 -10.25
CA GLY A 227 24.19 2.04 -11.36
C GLY A 227 24.96 3.30 -10.95
N ALA A 228 26.04 3.61 -11.65
CA ALA A 228 26.83 4.83 -11.40
C ALA A 228 26.07 6.13 -11.72
N ASP A 229 24.99 6.02 -12.49
CA ASP A 229 24.03 7.08 -12.83
C ASP A 229 22.92 7.25 -11.77
N GLY A 230 22.95 6.47 -10.68
CA GLY A 230 21.93 6.49 -9.65
C GLY A 230 20.76 5.54 -9.90
N SER A 231 20.77 4.78 -11.02
CA SER A 231 19.74 3.76 -11.27
C SER A 231 19.76 2.65 -10.20
N TRP A 232 18.59 2.11 -9.89
CA TRP A 232 18.43 1.04 -8.92
C TRP A 232 19.18 -0.23 -9.31
N SER A 233 19.51 -1.01 -8.29
CA SER A 233 20.02 -2.37 -8.43
C SER A 233 18.93 -3.33 -8.89
N ALA A 234 19.31 -4.54 -9.31
CA ALA A 234 18.35 -5.55 -9.73
C ALA A 234 17.42 -5.98 -8.57
N LEU A 235 17.96 -6.07 -7.35
CA LEU A 235 17.18 -6.40 -6.16
C LEU A 235 16.15 -5.31 -5.85
N GLU A 236 16.52 -4.04 -5.96
CA GLU A 236 15.62 -2.91 -5.72
C GLU A 236 14.47 -2.86 -6.73
N TYR A 237 14.71 -3.15 -8.01
CA TYR A 237 13.63 -3.35 -8.98
C TYR A 237 12.72 -4.52 -8.59
N GLY A 238 13.29 -5.62 -8.07
CA GLY A 238 12.51 -6.75 -7.53
C GLY A 238 11.61 -6.35 -6.36
N VAL A 239 12.15 -5.58 -5.41
CA VAL A 239 11.43 -5.05 -4.26
C VAL A 239 10.33 -4.08 -4.69
N HIS A 240 10.61 -3.20 -5.66
CA HIS A 240 9.61 -2.29 -6.20
C HIS A 240 8.42 -3.06 -6.79
N VAL A 241 8.68 -4.06 -7.64
CA VAL A 241 7.62 -4.90 -8.23
C VAL A 241 6.85 -5.66 -7.15
N ARG A 242 7.55 -6.19 -6.12
CA ARG A 242 6.92 -6.87 -4.97
C ARG A 242 5.87 -5.97 -4.30
N ASP A 243 6.21 -4.72 -4.03
CA ASP A 243 5.35 -3.79 -3.29
C ASP A 243 4.23 -3.26 -4.18
N LEU A 244 4.54 -2.94 -5.44
CA LEU A 244 3.59 -2.53 -6.47
C LEU A 244 2.43 -3.54 -6.58
N LEU A 245 2.73 -4.83 -6.65
CA LEU A 245 1.74 -5.89 -6.78
C LEU A 245 0.74 -5.90 -5.62
N THR A 246 1.22 -5.67 -4.39
CA THR A 246 0.36 -5.58 -3.19
C THR A 246 -0.54 -4.36 -3.25
N VAL A 247 0.06 -3.19 -3.51
CA VAL A 247 -0.66 -1.91 -3.56
C VAL A 247 -1.79 -1.96 -4.59
N PHE A 248 -1.53 -2.50 -5.78
CA PHE A 248 -2.54 -2.54 -6.83
C PHE A 248 -3.58 -3.65 -6.66
N ALA A 249 -3.24 -4.77 -6.02
CA ALA A 249 -4.25 -5.77 -5.65
C ALA A 249 -5.30 -5.17 -4.71
N GLU A 250 -4.87 -4.42 -3.68
CA GLU A 250 -5.77 -3.72 -2.77
C GLU A 250 -6.64 -2.70 -3.52
N ARG A 251 -6.03 -1.87 -4.37
CA ARG A 251 -6.74 -0.84 -5.15
C ARG A 251 -7.81 -1.42 -6.07
N ILE A 252 -7.53 -2.55 -6.73
CA ILE A 252 -8.51 -3.24 -7.56
C ILE A 252 -9.68 -3.75 -6.71
N VAL A 253 -9.40 -4.40 -5.58
CA VAL A 253 -10.44 -4.90 -4.66
C VAL A 253 -11.31 -3.76 -4.13
N ARG A 254 -10.70 -2.65 -3.71
CA ARG A 254 -11.42 -1.45 -3.27
C ARG A 254 -12.28 -0.87 -4.38
N THR A 255 -11.79 -0.82 -5.62
CA THR A 255 -12.55 -0.30 -6.76
C THR A 255 -13.74 -1.20 -7.13
N LEU A 256 -13.66 -2.50 -6.87
CA LEU A 256 -14.80 -3.43 -6.97
C LEU A 256 -15.83 -3.19 -5.88
N ALA A 257 -15.39 -2.97 -4.63
CA ALA A 257 -16.27 -2.84 -3.47
C ALA A 257 -16.92 -1.44 -3.32
N GLU A 258 -16.18 -0.39 -3.65
CA GLU A 258 -16.55 1.02 -3.43
C GLU A 258 -16.94 1.69 -4.76
N HIS A 259 -17.75 2.75 -4.67
CA HIS A 259 -18.07 3.58 -5.84
C HIS A 259 -17.07 4.74 -5.93
N ASP A 260 -16.25 4.74 -6.98
CA ASP A 260 -15.27 5.79 -7.28
C ASP A 260 -14.34 6.17 -6.10
N PRO A 261 -13.65 5.19 -5.48
CA PRO A 261 -12.88 5.45 -4.28
C PRO A 261 -11.65 6.31 -4.55
N GLU A 262 -11.25 7.09 -3.55
CA GLU A 262 -9.92 7.71 -3.51
C GLU A 262 -8.88 6.69 -3.02
N LEU A 263 -7.88 6.44 -3.85
CA LEU A 263 -6.86 5.39 -3.64
C LEU A 263 -5.57 5.92 -3.01
N GLY A 264 -5.41 7.25 -2.97
CA GLY A 264 -4.22 7.91 -2.45
C GLY A 264 -2.95 7.71 -3.28
N TRP A 265 -1.92 8.48 -2.95
CA TRP A 265 -0.59 8.37 -3.55
C TRP A 265 0.29 7.40 -2.74
N TRP A 266 1.05 6.57 -3.45
CA TRP A 266 2.11 5.74 -2.88
C TRP A 266 3.42 6.19 -3.51
N ASP A 267 4.34 6.68 -2.67
CA ASP A 267 5.68 7.06 -3.08
C ASP A 267 6.58 5.82 -3.08
N HIS A 268 6.81 5.32 -4.28
CA HIS A 268 7.53 4.07 -4.49
C HIS A 268 9.05 4.25 -4.40
N GLU A 269 9.58 5.46 -4.62
CA GLU A 269 11.01 5.72 -4.47
C GLU A 269 11.40 5.82 -3.00
N ALA A 270 10.61 6.55 -2.20
CA ALA A 270 10.77 6.58 -0.76
C ALA A 270 10.71 5.17 -0.16
N ALA A 271 9.80 4.31 -0.64
CA ALA A 271 9.71 2.92 -0.21
C ALA A 271 10.99 2.10 -0.48
N ILE A 272 11.72 2.41 -1.56
CA ILE A 272 13.00 1.76 -1.88
C ILE A 272 14.13 2.27 -0.98
N ASP A 273 14.27 3.60 -0.87
CA ASP A 273 15.37 4.21 -0.13
C ASP A 273 15.22 4.04 1.40
N ASP A 274 14.02 4.26 1.95
CA ASP A 274 13.76 4.14 3.39
C ASP A 274 13.60 2.68 3.85
N GLY A 275 13.22 1.79 2.93
CA GLY A 275 12.96 0.38 3.20
C GLY A 275 14.20 -0.50 3.30
N MET A 276 15.41 0.06 3.13
CA MET A 276 16.65 -0.69 2.98
C MET A 276 16.49 -1.82 1.93
N ALA A 277 15.83 -1.52 0.81
CA ALA A 277 15.44 -2.52 -0.19
C ALA A 277 16.63 -3.40 -0.62
N ASN A 278 17.81 -2.77 -0.75
CA ASN A 278 19.04 -3.44 -1.16
C ASN A 278 19.69 -4.32 -0.08
N GLU A 279 19.20 -4.29 1.15
CA GLU A 279 19.60 -5.17 2.25
C GLU A 279 18.68 -6.39 2.38
N SER A 280 17.60 -6.46 1.57
CA SER A 280 16.62 -7.54 1.62
C SER A 280 17.24 -8.91 1.31
N ASP A 281 16.70 -9.96 1.93
CA ASP A 281 16.98 -11.34 1.55
C ASP A 281 16.33 -11.66 0.19
N VAL A 282 17.15 -12.12 -0.77
CA VAL A 282 16.70 -12.34 -2.15
C VAL A 282 15.61 -13.41 -2.21
N ALA A 283 15.75 -14.51 -1.48
CA ALA A 283 14.77 -15.59 -1.48
C ALA A 283 13.44 -15.12 -0.91
N ALA A 284 13.45 -14.33 0.17
CA ALA A 284 12.24 -13.73 0.74
C ALA A 284 11.54 -12.77 -0.24
N VAL A 285 12.29 -11.94 -0.97
CA VAL A 285 11.72 -11.04 -2.00
C VAL A 285 11.08 -11.85 -3.13
N VAL A 286 11.72 -12.94 -3.56
CA VAL A 286 11.21 -13.80 -4.65
C VAL A 286 9.96 -14.55 -4.24
N ASP A 287 9.92 -15.09 -3.02
CA ASP A 287 8.71 -15.66 -2.45
C ASP A 287 7.59 -14.61 -2.47
N ASP A 288 7.85 -13.40 -1.99
CA ASP A 288 6.87 -12.31 -1.94
C ASP A 288 6.39 -11.86 -3.32
N LEU A 289 7.25 -11.82 -4.32
CA LEU A 289 6.86 -11.57 -5.71
C LEU A 289 5.82 -12.59 -6.18
N GLY A 290 6.07 -13.88 -5.94
CA GLY A 290 5.13 -14.96 -6.28
C GLY A 290 3.80 -14.81 -5.53
N ARG A 291 3.86 -14.52 -4.22
CA ARG A 291 2.67 -14.27 -3.39
C ARG A 291 1.84 -13.10 -3.91
N ASN A 292 2.47 -11.95 -4.11
CA ASN A 292 1.79 -10.72 -4.43
C ASN A 292 1.28 -10.74 -5.88
N ALA A 293 1.96 -11.42 -6.80
CA ALA A 293 1.44 -11.67 -8.15
C ALA A 293 0.23 -12.61 -8.13
N GLY A 294 0.23 -13.63 -7.27
CA GLY A 294 -0.95 -14.42 -6.96
C GLY A 294 -2.10 -13.54 -6.43
N LYS A 295 -1.77 -12.61 -5.52
CA LYS A 295 -2.72 -11.65 -4.93
C LYS A 295 -3.35 -10.71 -5.98
N LEU A 296 -2.56 -10.20 -6.90
CA LEU A 296 -3.10 -9.39 -7.98
C LEU A 296 -3.97 -10.23 -8.93
N SER A 297 -3.50 -11.43 -9.30
CA SER A 297 -4.18 -12.23 -10.31
C SER A 297 -5.56 -12.71 -9.88
N GLU A 298 -5.79 -13.07 -8.61
CA GLU A 298 -7.14 -13.47 -8.18
C GLU A 298 -8.05 -12.25 -8.08
N ALA A 299 -7.54 -11.09 -7.64
CA ALA A 299 -8.32 -9.85 -7.64
C ALA A 299 -8.84 -9.55 -9.05
N LEU A 300 -8.01 -9.72 -10.07
CA LEU A 300 -8.40 -9.61 -11.47
C LEU A 300 -9.36 -10.71 -11.93
N ARG A 301 -9.30 -11.91 -11.35
CA ARG A 301 -10.24 -13.00 -11.63
C ARG A 301 -11.66 -12.70 -11.11
N LEU A 302 -11.77 -11.93 -10.03
CA LEU A 302 -13.04 -11.52 -9.43
C LEU A 302 -13.77 -10.43 -10.24
N VAL A 303 -13.09 -9.77 -11.18
CA VAL A 303 -13.68 -8.71 -12.02
C VAL A 303 -14.71 -9.32 -12.99
N GLY A 304 -15.97 -8.91 -12.84
CA GLY A 304 -17.05 -9.25 -13.77
C GLY A 304 -16.81 -8.64 -15.15
N ASP A 305 -17.45 -9.18 -16.19
CA ASP A 305 -17.30 -8.63 -17.55
C ASP A 305 -17.72 -7.15 -17.64
N ASP A 306 -18.69 -6.73 -16.82
CA ASP A 306 -19.20 -5.36 -16.78
C ASP A 306 -18.45 -4.43 -15.81
N ASP A 307 -17.48 -4.96 -15.04
CA ASP A 307 -16.82 -4.21 -13.96
C ASP A 307 -15.46 -3.61 -14.36
N TRP A 308 -14.91 -3.95 -15.53
CA TRP A 308 -13.57 -3.52 -15.97
C TRP A 308 -13.42 -1.99 -16.09
N ASP A 309 -14.52 -1.30 -16.40
CA ASP A 309 -14.57 0.17 -16.54
C ASP A 309 -14.87 0.90 -15.22
N ARG A 310 -15.07 0.17 -14.11
CA ARG A 310 -15.23 0.78 -12.78
C ARG A 310 -14.00 1.63 -12.49
N SER A 311 -14.28 2.85 -12.06
CA SER A 311 -13.26 3.88 -11.89
C SER A 311 -12.92 4.10 -10.41
N ALA A 312 -11.73 4.62 -10.19
CA ALA A 312 -11.25 5.15 -8.93
C ALA A 312 -10.33 6.36 -9.19
N THR A 313 -10.13 7.19 -8.18
CA THR A 313 -9.29 8.38 -8.27
C THR A 313 -8.01 8.15 -7.46
N ARG A 314 -6.84 8.20 -8.10
CA ARG A 314 -5.55 8.03 -7.40
C ARG A 314 -5.12 9.34 -6.72
N ARG A 315 -5.29 10.45 -7.42
CA ARG A 315 -5.09 11.83 -6.97
C ARG A 315 -5.88 12.79 -7.87
N ASP A 316 -5.93 14.07 -7.52
CA ASP A 316 -6.66 15.09 -8.28
C ASP A 316 -6.35 15.02 -9.79
N GLY A 317 -7.39 14.78 -10.58
CA GLY A 317 -7.30 14.67 -12.05
C GLY A 317 -6.81 13.33 -12.60
N GLU A 318 -6.39 12.39 -11.75
CA GLU A 318 -5.89 11.06 -12.15
C GLU A 318 -6.93 9.98 -11.85
N ARG A 319 -7.78 9.71 -12.85
CA ARG A 319 -8.81 8.66 -12.80
C ARG A 319 -8.32 7.39 -13.48
N PHE A 320 -8.44 6.26 -12.79
CA PHE A 320 -8.10 4.93 -13.28
C PHE A 320 -9.33 4.06 -13.37
N THR A 321 -9.42 3.23 -14.41
CA THR A 321 -10.31 2.06 -14.41
C THR A 321 -9.57 0.83 -13.90
N ILE A 322 -10.31 -0.23 -13.53
CA ILE A 322 -9.72 -1.53 -13.19
C ILE A 322 -8.86 -2.07 -14.35
N GLU A 323 -9.31 -1.95 -15.61
CA GLU A 323 -8.50 -2.38 -16.74
C GLU A 323 -7.21 -1.56 -16.87
N LEU A 324 -7.27 -0.24 -16.68
CA LEU A 324 -6.08 0.62 -16.73
C LEU A 324 -5.10 0.26 -15.61
N MET A 325 -5.58 -0.01 -14.39
CA MET A 325 -4.74 -0.47 -13.28
C MET A 325 -4.04 -1.80 -13.62
N ALA A 326 -4.80 -2.78 -14.14
CA ALA A 326 -4.26 -4.08 -14.49
C ALA A 326 -3.16 -4.00 -15.56
N ARG A 327 -3.37 -3.16 -16.57
CA ARG A 327 -2.41 -2.93 -17.65
C ARG A 327 -1.19 -2.17 -17.19
N PHE A 328 -1.37 -1.18 -16.33
CA PHE A 328 -0.28 -0.45 -15.69
C PHE A 328 0.62 -1.42 -14.91
N VAL A 329 0.05 -2.26 -14.04
CA VAL A 329 0.85 -3.21 -13.25
C VAL A 329 1.62 -4.17 -14.15
N LEU A 330 1.00 -4.71 -15.20
CA LEU A 330 1.71 -5.57 -16.13
C LEU A 330 2.87 -4.84 -16.84
N HIS A 331 2.66 -3.58 -17.24
CA HIS A 331 3.73 -2.76 -17.81
C HIS A 331 4.90 -2.63 -16.84
N GLU A 332 4.66 -2.24 -15.60
CA GLU A 332 5.72 -2.05 -14.61
C GLU A 332 6.49 -3.35 -14.33
N VAL A 333 5.79 -4.49 -14.23
CA VAL A 333 6.44 -5.80 -14.02
C VAL A 333 7.38 -6.13 -15.19
N VAL A 334 6.91 -6.00 -16.44
CA VAL A 334 7.72 -6.26 -17.64
C VAL A 334 8.87 -5.28 -17.76
N HIS A 335 8.61 -4.01 -17.48
CA HIS A 335 9.56 -2.91 -17.60
C HIS A 335 10.70 -3.06 -16.58
N HIS A 336 10.38 -3.24 -15.30
CA HIS A 336 11.39 -3.42 -14.27
C HIS A 336 12.09 -4.79 -14.33
N ALA A 337 11.47 -5.80 -14.93
CA ALA A 337 12.20 -7.02 -15.30
C ALA A 337 13.27 -6.72 -16.37
N ALA A 338 13.00 -5.84 -17.34
CA ALA A 338 14.01 -5.40 -18.30
C ALA A 338 15.11 -4.57 -17.63
N ASP A 339 14.75 -3.68 -16.69
CA ASP A 339 15.70 -2.88 -15.92
C ASP A 339 16.60 -3.75 -15.04
N ALA A 340 16.04 -4.72 -14.30
CA ALA A 340 16.81 -5.67 -13.50
C ALA A 340 17.81 -6.47 -14.36
N ARG A 341 17.40 -6.92 -15.55
CA ARG A 341 18.32 -7.56 -16.51
C ARG A 341 19.43 -6.60 -16.97
N ALA A 342 19.11 -5.32 -17.16
CA ALA A 342 20.10 -4.32 -17.54
C ALA A 342 21.09 -4.03 -16.40
N ALA A 343 20.60 -3.91 -15.17
CA ALA A 343 21.41 -3.74 -13.97
C ALA A 343 22.40 -4.91 -13.79
N LEU A 344 21.92 -6.15 -13.92
CA LEU A 344 22.78 -7.34 -13.85
C LEU A 344 23.83 -7.40 -14.96
N ARG A 345 23.51 -6.93 -16.17
CA ARG A 345 24.52 -6.80 -17.24
C ARG A 345 25.60 -5.79 -16.88
N ARG A 346 25.21 -4.63 -16.32
CA ARG A 346 26.16 -3.60 -15.89
C ARG A 346 27.05 -4.08 -14.74
N ALA A 347 26.49 -4.83 -13.78
CA ALA A 347 27.24 -5.36 -12.64
C ALA A 347 28.33 -6.37 -13.02
N ARG A 348 28.20 -7.04 -14.18
CA ARG A 348 29.15 -8.07 -14.65
C ARG A 348 30.35 -7.50 -15.43
N GLY A 349 30.33 -6.22 -15.80
CA GLY A 349 31.37 -5.57 -16.61
C GLY A 349 31.06 -5.56 -18.10
#